data_AF-A0A8H4AFF7-F1
#
_entry.id   AF-A0A8H4AFF7-F1
#
_cell.length_a   1.000
_cell.length_b   1.000
_cell.length_c   1.000
_cell.angle_alpha   90.00
_cell.angle_beta   90.00
_cell.angle_gamma   90.00
#
_symmetry.space_group_name_H-M   'P 1'
#
loop_
_entity.id
_entity.type
_entity.pdbx_description
1 polymer ?
#
loop_
_entity_poly.entity_id
_entity_poly.type
_entity_poly.pdbx_seq_one_letter_code
_entity_poly.pdbx_strand_id
1 'polypeptide(L)'
;MCGVISALESQRKNLQEIKLDGCVYSAEFKVLMNCEKLKVLRILYCEEQKLLKILDTGLCKISTLEIGSYPTDASNLISILKKSGTLLQRLKLDSEDEIGSQSLLLDTLIAFCPNITHLL
;
A
#
# COMPACT_ATOMS: atom_id res chain seq x y z
N MET A 1 22.60 13.54 7.51
CA MET A 1 21.24 13.65 6.94
C MET A 1 21.03 12.48 5.99
N CYS A 2 19.97 11.69 6.15
CA CYS A 2 19.60 10.65 5.19
C CYS A 2 19.19 11.31 3.87
N GLY A 3 19.96 11.10 2.80
CA GLY A 3 19.66 11.69 1.49
C GLY A 3 18.26 11.35 0.98
N VAL A 4 17.72 10.20 1.34
CA VAL A 4 16.35 9.77 1.00
C VAL A 4 15.28 10.66 1.65
N ILE A 5 15.43 11.00 2.93
CA ILE A 5 14.48 11.88 3.63
C ILE A 5 14.42 13.25 2.95
N SER A 6 15.58 13.86 2.70
CA SER A 6 15.65 15.16 2.04
C SER A 6 15.09 15.12 0.62
N ALA A 7 15.31 14.03 -0.12
CA ALA A 7 14.70 13.84 -1.43
C ALA A 7 13.16 13.79 -1.34
N LEU A 8 12.60 13.00 -0.42
CA LEU A 8 11.15 12.91 -0.21
C LEU A 8 10.55 14.25 0.21
N GLU A 9 11.20 14.98 1.12
CA GLU A 9 10.75 16.31 1.55
C GLU A 9 10.74 17.32 0.40
N SER A 10 11.80 17.31 -0.44
CA SER A 10 11.88 18.18 -1.62
C SER A 10 10.77 17.90 -2.64
N GLN A 11 10.26 16.66 -2.67
CA GLN A 11 9.21 16.20 -3.59
C GLN A 11 7.83 16.16 -2.96
N ARG A 12 7.65 16.66 -1.73
CA ARG A 12 6.39 16.58 -0.96
C ARG A 12 5.14 16.99 -1.76
N LYS A 13 5.24 18.00 -2.63
CA LYS A 13 4.11 18.53 -3.43
C LYS A 13 3.95 17.89 -4.81
N ASN A 14 4.90 17.06 -5.24
CA ASN A 14 5.01 16.59 -6.62
C ASN A 14 5.04 15.06 -6.74
N LEU A 15 5.53 14.34 -5.73
CA LEU A 15 5.63 12.88 -5.78
C LEU A 15 4.23 12.27 -5.90
N GLN A 16 4.01 11.53 -7.00
CA GLN A 16 2.74 10.88 -7.31
C GLN A 16 2.81 9.35 -7.17
N GLU A 17 3.99 8.80 -7.38
CA GLU A 17 4.22 7.37 -7.40
C GLU A 17 5.51 7.03 -6.67
N ILE A 18 5.49 5.94 -5.91
CA ILE A 18 6.69 5.34 -5.35
C ILE A 18 6.62 3.81 -5.40
N LYS A 19 7.79 3.21 -5.64
CA LYS A 19 8.03 1.79 -5.50
C LYS A 19 9.00 1.57 -4.35
N LEU A 20 8.62 0.70 -3.43
CA LEU A 20 9.43 0.23 -2.30
C LEU A 20 9.71 -1.24 -2.56
N ASP A 21 10.98 -1.58 -2.68
CA ASP A 21 11.43 -2.91 -3.08
C ASP A 21 12.52 -3.36 -2.10
N GLY A 22 12.28 -4.45 -1.37
CA GLY A 22 13.23 -4.97 -0.37
C GLY A 22 13.53 -4.00 0.78
N CYS A 23 12.61 -3.09 1.10
CA CYS A 23 12.83 -2.01 2.06
C CYS A 23 12.44 -2.41 3.51
N VAL A 24 13.26 -2.01 4.48
CA VAL A 24 12.94 -2.12 5.92
C VAL A 24 12.26 -0.84 6.39
N TYR A 25 11.17 -0.95 7.16
CA TYR A 25 10.48 0.22 7.72
C TYR A 25 11.40 1.12 8.53
N SER A 26 11.38 2.40 8.19
CA SER A 26 12.29 3.43 8.70
C SER A 26 11.60 4.80 8.75
N ALA A 27 12.31 5.82 9.21
CA ALA A 27 11.79 7.18 9.32
C ALA A 27 11.32 7.75 7.97
N GLU A 28 11.94 7.32 6.87
CA GLU A 28 11.63 7.66 5.48
C GLU A 28 10.15 7.40 5.14
N PHE A 29 9.54 6.35 5.69
CA PHE A 29 8.14 6.02 5.42
C PHE A 29 7.17 7.05 6.00
N LYS A 30 7.47 7.61 7.18
CA LYS A 30 6.65 8.67 7.77
C LYS A 30 6.69 9.93 6.91
N VAL A 31 7.85 10.23 6.34
CA VAL A 31 8.05 11.38 5.44
C VAL A 31 7.32 11.13 4.11
N LEU A 32 7.39 9.92 3.57
CA LEU A 32 6.66 9.52 2.37
C LEU A 32 5.15 9.77 2.51
N MET A 33 4.56 9.41 3.65
CA MET A 33 3.12 9.61 3.89
C MET A 33 2.71 11.09 3.95
N ASN A 34 3.66 12.03 4.06
CA ASN A 34 3.38 13.47 3.95
C ASN A 34 3.33 13.98 2.50
N CYS A 35 3.62 13.15 1.49
CA CYS A 35 3.57 13.56 0.09
C CYS A 35 2.13 13.77 -0.38
N GLU A 36 1.77 15.01 -0.72
CA GLU A 36 0.38 15.47 -0.89
C GLU A 36 -0.31 14.86 -2.13
N LYS A 37 0.48 14.59 -3.18
CA LYS A 37 -0.03 14.06 -4.45
C LYS A 37 0.21 12.56 -4.65
N LEU A 38 0.71 11.86 -3.63
CA LEU A 38 1.00 10.44 -3.72
C LEU A 38 -0.30 9.66 -3.90
N LYS A 39 -0.41 8.93 -5.02
CA LYS A 39 -1.58 8.14 -5.41
C LYS A 39 -1.26 6.69 -5.73
N VAL A 40 -0.02 6.42 -6.12
CA VAL A 40 0.45 5.08 -6.48
C VAL A 40 1.50 4.63 -5.48
N LEU A 41 1.22 3.51 -4.80
CA LEU A 41 2.13 2.90 -3.86
C LEU A 41 2.33 1.44 -4.26
N ARG A 42 3.58 1.07 -4.53
CA ARG A 42 3.98 -0.30 -4.84
C ARG A 42 4.95 -0.78 -3.78
N ILE A 43 4.66 -1.91 -3.16
CA ILE A 43 5.46 -2.46 -2.08
C ILE A 43 5.75 -3.91 -2.42
N LEU A 44 6.99 -4.19 -2.78
CA LEU A 44 7.47 -5.50 -3.18
C LEU A 44 8.53 -5.98 -2.19
N TYR A 45 8.45 -7.25 -1.80
CA TYR A 45 9.43 -7.94 -0.96
C TYR A 45 9.78 -7.19 0.35
N CYS A 46 8.81 -6.49 0.92
CA CYS A 46 8.93 -5.80 2.22
C CYS A 46 8.21 -6.61 3.31
N GLU A 47 8.62 -6.46 4.57
CA GLU A 47 7.99 -7.16 5.69
C GLU A 47 6.54 -6.70 5.94
N GLU A 48 5.63 -7.67 6.02
CA GLU A 48 4.17 -7.46 6.01
C GLU A 48 3.61 -6.73 7.24
N GLN A 49 4.07 -7.07 8.46
CA GLN A 49 3.60 -6.38 9.68
C GLN A 49 3.96 -4.88 9.68
N LYS A 50 4.93 -4.49 8.85
CA LYS A 50 5.41 -3.12 8.73
C LYS A 50 4.65 -2.35 7.64
N LEU A 51 4.09 -3.04 6.64
CA LEU A 51 3.12 -2.49 5.68
C LEU A 51 1.96 -1.82 6.42
N LEU A 52 1.31 -2.51 7.35
CA LEU A 52 0.19 -1.94 8.13
C LEU A 52 0.54 -0.63 8.85
N LYS A 53 1.75 -0.52 9.40
CA LYS A 53 2.20 0.68 10.13
C LYS A 53 2.37 1.91 9.23
N ILE A 54 2.77 1.71 7.98
CA ILE A 54 2.84 2.79 6.97
C ILE A 54 1.42 3.29 6.66
N LEU A 55 0.53 2.32 6.51
CA LEU A 55 -0.80 2.47 5.96
C LEU A 55 -1.80 3.08 6.96
N ASP A 56 -1.54 2.95 8.27
CA ASP A 56 -2.34 3.55 9.34
C ASP A 56 -2.41 5.09 9.29
N THR A 57 -1.46 5.75 8.62
CA THR A 57 -1.30 7.22 8.68
C THR A 57 -1.65 7.96 7.39
N GLY A 58 -1.94 7.27 6.27
CA GLY A 58 -2.21 7.98 5.01
C GLY A 58 -2.63 7.16 3.79
N LEU A 59 -3.21 5.96 3.97
CA LEU A 59 -3.78 5.20 2.86
C LEU A 59 -4.94 5.92 2.15
N CYS A 60 -5.61 6.84 2.84
CA CYS A 60 -6.80 7.55 2.38
C CYS A 60 -6.55 8.55 1.22
N LYS A 61 -5.50 8.35 0.43
CA LYS A 61 -5.21 9.08 -0.82
C LYS A 61 -4.66 8.18 -1.93
N ILE A 62 -4.40 6.91 -1.63
CA ILE A 62 -3.83 5.96 -2.59
C ILE A 62 -4.97 5.39 -3.44
N SER A 63 -4.86 5.56 -4.76
CA SER A 63 -5.80 5.01 -5.73
C SER A 63 -5.28 3.75 -6.41
N THR A 64 -3.97 3.49 -6.33
CA THR A 64 -3.35 2.30 -6.89
C THR A 64 -2.38 1.70 -5.88
N LEU A 65 -2.66 0.45 -5.52
CA LEU A 65 -1.88 -0.32 -4.58
C LEU A 65 -1.40 -1.61 -5.24
N GLU A 66 -0.09 -1.83 -5.21
CA GLU A 66 0.54 -3.08 -5.62
C GLU A 66 1.29 -3.65 -4.41
N ILE A 67 0.94 -4.87 -4.02
CA ILE A 67 1.59 -5.59 -2.93
C ILE A 67 2.16 -6.87 -3.50
N GLY A 68 3.48 -7.02 -3.43
CA GLY A 68 4.19 -8.25 -3.72
C GLY A 68 4.89 -8.72 -2.47
N SER A 69 4.47 -9.82 -1.86
CA SER A 69 5.12 -10.32 -0.64
C SER A 69 5.05 -11.83 -0.47
N TYR A 70 5.93 -12.33 0.40
CA TYR A 70 5.80 -13.62 1.10
C TYR A 70 4.41 -13.77 1.75
N PRO A 71 3.94 -15.00 2.07
CA PRO A 71 2.55 -15.31 2.41
C PRO A 71 1.94 -14.23 3.30
N THR A 72 1.06 -13.48 2.66
CA THR A 72 0.44 -12.31 3.25
C THR A 72 -0.72 -12.81 4.10
N ASP A 73 -0.67 -12.61 5.41
CA ASP A 73 -1.84 -12.83 6.25
C ASP A 73 -2.99 -11.97 5.69
N ALA A 74 -4.03 -12.65 5.19
CA ALA A 74 -5.18 -11.97 4.62
C ALA A 74 -5.83 -11.00 5.60
N SER A 75 -5.64 -11.16 6.92
CA SER A 75 -6.09 -10.21 7.92
C SER A 75 -5.53 -8.80 7.69
N ASN A 76 -4.26 -8.69 7.27
CA ASN A 76 -3.60 -7.43 7.00
C ASN A 76 -4.15 -6.79 5.72
N LEU A 77 -4.28 -7.58 4.64
CA LEU A 77 -4.88 -7.11 3.40
C LEU A 77 -6.32 -6.65 3.60
N ILE A 78 -7.13 -7.39 4.36
CA ILE A 78 -8.51 -7.01 4.70
C ILE A 78 -8.55 -5.66 5.41
N SER A 79 -7.65 -5.42 6.37
CA SER A 79 -7.54 -4.13 7.07
C SER A 79 -7.20 -2.99 6.10
N ILE A 80 -6.28 -3.24 5.16
CA ILE A 80 -5.87 -2.28 4.13
C ILE A 80 -7.03 -1.94 3.20
N LEU A 81 -7.79 -2.94 2.73
CA LEU A 81 -8.93 -2.74 1.86
C LEU A 81 -10.02 -1.91 2.53
N LYS A 82 -10.34 -2.22 3.80
CA LYS A 82 -11.31 -1.45 4.60
C LYS A 82 -10.92 0.02 4.74
N LYS A 83 -9.63 0.31 4.94
CA LYS A 83 -9.11 1.68 5.06
C LYS A 83 -9.04 2.42 3.73
N SER A 84 -8.70 1.73 2.66
CA SER A 84 -8.58 2.32 1.32
C SER A 84 -9.96 2.72 0.79
N GLY A 85 -10.97 1.90 1.07
CA GLY A 85 -12.36 2.23 0.82
C GLY A 85 -12.62 2.57 -0.65
N THR A 86 -13.43 3.59 -0.88
CA THR A 86 -13.81 4.05 -2.23
C THR A 86 -12.69 4.73 -3.01
N LEU A 87 -11.53 4.98 -2.41
CA LEU A 87 -10.43 5.64 -3.11
C LEU A 87 -9.61 4.66 -3.95
N LEU A 88 -9.61 3.38 -3.57
CA LEU A 88 -8.88 2.36 -4.28
C LEU A 88 -9.56 2.05 -5.61
N GLN A 89 -8.82 2.25 -6.69
CA GLN A 89 -9.28 1.99 -8.06
C GLN A 89 -8.55 0.82 -8.70
N ARG A 90 -7.32 0.57 -8.25
CA ARG A 90 -6.46 -0.49 -8.77
C ARG A 90 -5.79 -1.23 -7.64
N LEU A 91 -5.95 -2.54 -7.63
CA LEU A 91 -5.26 -3.43 -6.71
C LEU A 91 -4.51 -4.47 -7.53
N LYS A 92 -3.23 -4.67 -7.21
CA LYS A 92 -2.46 -5.82 -7.67
C LYS A 92 -1.92 -6.57 -6.46
N LEU A 93 -2.18 -7.87 -6.40
CA LEU A 93 -1.66 -8.76 -5.38
C LEU A 93 -0.76 -9.80 -6.04
N ASP A 94 0.52 -9.79 -5.69
CA ASP A 94 1.52 -10.74 -6.16
C ASP A 94 2.00 -11.55 -4.95
N SER A 95 1.76 -12.85 -4.96
CA SER A 95 2.10 -13.76 -3.87
C SER A 95 2.70 -15.02 -4.47
N GLU A 96 3.83 -15.45 -3.95
CA GLU A 96 4.47 -16.71 -4.37
C GLU A 96 3.62 -17.94 -3.96
N ASP A 97 2.83 -17.79 -2.89
CA ASP A 97 1.93 -18.81 -2.35
C ASP A 97 0.44 -18.39 -2.47
N GLU A 98 -0.47 -19.35 -2.28
CA GLU A 98 -1.91 -19.08 -2.24
C GLU A 98 -2.26 -18.11 -1.10
N ILE A 99 -3.02 -17.06 -1.41
CA ILE A 99 -3.49 -16.11 -0.40
C ILE A 99 -4.53 -16.82 0.48
N GLY A 100 -4.20 -17.02 1.75
CA GLY A 100 -5.14 -17.57 2.73
C GLY A 100 -6.44 -16.77 2.79
N SER A 101 -7.59 -17.40 3.05
CA SER A 101 -8.88 -16.70 3.17
C SER A 101 -9.25 -15.82 1.97
N GLN A 102 -8.91 -16.25 0.75
CA GLN A 102 -9.21 -15.51 -0.49
C GLN A 102 -10.69 -15.11 -0.63
N SER A 103 -11.63 -15.95 -0.19
CA SER A 103 -13.06 -15.63 -0.18
C SER A 103 -13.38 -14.39 0.66
N LEU A 104 -12.83 -14.31 1.88
CA LEU A 104 -13.02 -13.17 2.77
C LEU A 104 -12.37 -11.89 2.22
N LEU A 105 -11.24 -12.03 1.53
CA LEU A 105 -10.58 -10.92 0.85
C LEU A 105 -11.45 -10.38 -0.28
N LEU A 106 -12.04 -11.26 -1.09
CA LEU A 106 -12.95 -10.89 -2.17
C LEU A 106 -14.23 -10.22 -1.63
N ASP A 107 -14.84 -10.79 -0.60
CA ASP A 107 -16.02 -10.21 0.06
C ASP A 107 -15.71 -8.81 0.61
N THR A 108 -14.54 -8.63 1.22
CA THR A 108 -14.08 -7.33 1.70
C THR A 108 -13.88 -6.35 0.55
N LEU A 109 -13.30 -6.79 -0.56
CA LEU A 109 -13.05 -5.96 -1.72
C LEU A 109 -14.36 -5.45 -2.33
N ILE A 110 -15.35 -6.34 -2.50
CA ILE A 110 -16.69 -6.00 -2.99
C ILE A 110 -17.40 -5.02 -2.03
N ALA A 111 -17.31 -5.26 -0.72
CA ALA A 111 -18.02 -4.46 0.27
C ALA A 111 -17.41 -3.07 0.49
N PHE A 112 -16.08 -2.95 0.49
CA PHE A 112 -15.38 -1.73 0.91
C PHE A 112 -14.75 -0.94 -0.23
N CYS A 113 -14.42 -1.58 -1.36
CA CYS A 113 -13.69 -0.96 -2.47
C CYS A 113 -14.53 -0.93 -3.77
N PRO A 114 -15.71 -0.28 -3.78
CA PRO A 114 -16.65 -0.34 -4.91
C PRO A 114 -16.12 0.33 -6.19
N ASN A 115 -15.06 1.14 -6.08
CA ASN A 115 -14.47 1.86 -7.21
C ASN A 115 -13.30 1.13 -7.87
N ILE A 116 -13.00 -0.11 -7.46
CA ILE A 116 -11.98 -0.92 -8.13
C ILE A 116 -12.44 -1.19 -9.56
N THR A 117 -11.65 -0.71 -10.52
CA THR A 117 -11.84 -1.01 -11.93
C THR A 117 -10.91 -2.13 -12.38
N HIS A 118 -9.70 -2.21 -11.80
CA HIS A 118 -8.69 -3.20 -12.19
C HIS A 118 -8.21 -3.98 -10.97
N LEU A 119 -8.32 -5.31 -11.06
CA LEU A 119 -7.81 -6.29 -10.10
C LEU A 119 -6.86 -7.23 -10.85
N LEU A 120 -5.62 -7.33 -10.39
CA LEU A 120 -4.55 -8.14 -11.00
C LEU A 120 -3.89 -9.06 -9.97
#